data_AF-A0A7W6Y1J7-F1
#
_entry.id   AF-A0A7W6Y1J7-F1
#
_cell.length_a   1.000
_cell.length_b   1.000
_cell.length_c   1.000
_cell.angle_alpha   90.00
_cell.angle_beta   90.00
_cell.angle_gamma   90.00
#
_symmetry.space_group_name_H-M   'P 1'
#
loop_
_entity.id
_entity.type
_entity.pdbx_description
1 polymer ?
#
loop_
_entity_poly.entity_id
_entity_poly.type
_entity_poly.pdbx_seq_one_letter_code
_entity_poly.pdbx_strand_id
1 'polypeptide(L)' 'MPPKETIIIGDHEKEVIDFLERLRSNKEMLVQLGSENYVLAMTRAKITKKGREVLTSGGPDHSDS' A
#
# COMPACT_ATOMS: atom_id res chain seq x y z
N MET A 1 -11.67 9.62 8.76
CA MET A 1 -10.41 8.93 8.40
C MET A 1 -10.21 9.16 6.92
N PRO A 2 -9.06 9.69 6.47
CA PRO A 2 -8.83 9.86 5.04
C PRO A 2 -8.98 8.51 4.32
N PRO A 3 -9.54 8.48 3.09
CA PRO A 3 -9.69 7.26 2.32
C PRO A 3 -8.30 6.60 2.18
N LYS A 4 -8.27 5.27 2.32
CA LYS A 4 -7.04 4.51 2.09
C LYS A 4 -6.81 4.49 0.59
N GLU A 5 -5.87 5.28 0.12
CA GLU A 5 -5.37 5.16 -1.23
C GLU A 5 -4.78 3.76 -1.44
N THR A 6 -5.18 3.09 -2.51
CA THR A 6 -4.65 1.78 -2.89
C THR A 6 -3.80 1.95 -4.13
N ILE A 7 -2.50 1.70 -3.99
CA ILE A 7 -1.55 1.70 -5.10
C ILE A 7 -1.33 0.25 -5.53
N ILE A 8 -1.51 -0.03 -6.82
CA ILE A 8 -1.25 -1.34 -7.43
C ILE A 8 0.14 -1.28 -8.04
N ILE A 9 1.06 -2.09 -7.52
CA ILE A 9 2.43 -2.20 -8.03
C ILE A 9 2.47 -3.37 -9.02
N GLY A 10 2.73 -3.06 -10.29
CA GLY A 10 2.91 -4.03 -11.36
C GLY A 10 4.38 -4.40 -11.58
N ASP A 11 4.60 -5.42 -12.40
CA ASP A 11 5.93 -6.02 -12.61
C ASP A 11 6.98 -5.08 -13.23
N HIS A 12 6.57 -3.94 -13.78
CA HIS A 12 7.45 -2.96 -14.40
C HIS A 12 8.09 -1.99 -13.38
N GLU A 13 7.61 -1.96 -12.13
CA GLU A 13 8.10 -1.07 -11.07
C GLU A 13 9.17 -1.75 -10.20
N LYS A 14 10.20 -2.30 -10.86
CA LYS A 14 11.20 -3.18 -10.22
C LYS A 14 11.86 -2.54 -8.99
N GLU A 15 12.21 -1.26 -9.04
CA GLU A 15 12.86 -0.58 -7.91
C GLU A 15 11.96 -0.50 -6.68
N VAL A 16 10.66 -0.25 -6.88
CA VAL A 16 9.67 -0.21 -5.80
C VAL A 16 9.49 -1.61 -5.22
N ILE A 17 9.40 -2.63 -6.08
CA ILE A 17 9.30 -4.03 -5.67
C ILE A 17 10.51 -4.45 -4.83
N ASP A 18 11.73 -4.18 -5.32
CA ASP A 18 12.97 -4.54 -4.63
C ASP A 18 13.06 -3.86 -3.25
N PHE A 19 12.67 -2.58 -3.18
CA PHE A 19 12.64 -1.83 -1.92
C PHE A 19 11.63 -2.42 -0.93
N LEU A 20 10.41 -2.74 -1.38
CA LEU A 20 9.40 -3.36 -0.52
C LEU A 20 9.80 -4.77 -0.08
N GLU A 21 10.45 -5.55 -0.93
CA GLU A 21 11.00 -6.85 -0.56
C GLU A 21 12.11 -6.73 0.48
N ARG A 22 12.97 -5.72 0.37
CA ARG A 22 13.95 -5.39 1.40
C ARG A 22 13.28 -4.98 2.72
N LEU A 23 12.23 -4.16 2.67
CA LEU A 23 11.46 -3.81 3.87
C LEU A 23 10.80 -5.05 4.49
N ARG A 24 10.26 -5.95 3.66
CA ARG A 24 9.63 -7.21 4.09
C ARG A 24 10.57 -8.09 4.88
N SER A 25 11.80 -8.23 4.39
CA SER A 25 12.81 -9.09 5.01
C SER A 25 13.36 -8.53 6.32
N ASN A 26 13.45 -7.21 6.44
CA ASN A 26 13.99 -6.54 7.64
C ASN A 26 12.94 -6.28 8.75
N LYS A 27 11.64 -6.51 8.48
CA LYS A 27 10.47 -6.21 9.35
C LYS A 27 10.26 -4.72 9.64
N GLU A 28 11.33 -3.99 9.91
CA GLU A 28 11.38 -2.56 10.16
C GLU A 28 12.63 -1.96 9.51
N MET A 29 12.54 -0.74 8.99
CA MET A 29 13.65 -0.04 8.34
C MET A 29 13.59 1.45 8.66
N LEU A 30 14.73 2.03 9.03
CA LEU A 30 14.89 3.48 9.11
C LEU A 30 15.25 4.02 7.73
N VAL A 31 14.46 4.96 7.23
CA VAL A 31 14.65 5.61 5.93
C VAL A 31 14.74 7.11 6.12
N GLN A 32 15.77 7.70 5.53
CA GLN A 32 15.95 9.14 5.54
C GLN A 32 15.39 9.74 4.25
N LEU A 33 14.52 10.74 4.37
CA LEU A 33 14.00 11.54 3.26
C LEU A 33 14.33 13.01 3.55
N GLY A 34 15.26 13.58 2.77
CA GLY A 34 15.83 14.89 3.07
C GLY A 34 16.55 14.90 4.42
N SER A 35 16.12 15.77 5.34
CA SER A 35 16.66 15.85 6.71
C SER A 35 15.89 15.03 7.74
N GLU A 36 14.81 14.37 7.34
CA GLU A 36 13.91 13.66 8.25
C GLU A 36 14.11 12.15 8.17
N ASN A 37 13.93 11.48 9.31
CA ASN A 37 14.04 10.04 9.42
C ASN A 37 12.66 9.44 9.68
N TYR A 38 12.34 8.40 8.93
CA TYR A 38 11.08 7.68 8.97
C TYR A 38 11.34 6.24 9.35
N VAL A 39 10.56 5.72 10.28
CA VAL A 39 10.54 4.29 10.58
C VAL A 39 9.42 3.66 9.75
N LEU A 40 9.81 2.79 8.83
CA LEU A 40 8.89 2.03 8.00
C LEU A 40 8.75 0.63 8.59
N ALA A 41 7.51 0.20 8.79
CA ALA A 41 7.18 -1.16 9.17
C ALA A 41 6.10 -1.70 8.24
N MET A 42 6.31 -2.91 7.71
CA MET A 42 5.34 -3.51 6.79
C MET A 42 4.53 -4.59 7.49
N THR A 43 3.21 -4.42 7.47
CA THR A 43 2.27 -5.41 7.99
C THR A 43 1.52 -6.07 6.84
N ARG A 44 1.44 -7.40 6.86
CA ARG A 44 0.66 -8.14 5.87
C ARG A 44 -0.84 -8.02 6.19
N ALA A 45 -1.57 -7.29 5.36
CA ALA A 45 -3.02 -7.30 5.40
C ALA A 45 -3.57 -8.50 4.60
N LYS A 46 -4.42 -9.32 5.21
CA LYS A 46 -5.29 -10.26 4.47
C LYS A 46 -6.56 -9.51 4.10
N ILE A 47 -6.68 -9.14 2.83
CA ILE A 47 -7.90 -8.53 2.31
C ILE A 47 -8.84 -9.67 1.90
N THR A 48 -10.01 -9.75 2.55
CA THR A 48 -11.08 -10.69 2.17
C THR A 48 -11.64 -10.33 0.79
N LYS A 49 -12.33 -11.26 0.11
CA LYS A 49 -12.96 -10.97 -1.19
C LYS A 49 -13.87 -9.73 -1.14
N LYS A 50 -14.69 -9.62 -0.09
CA LYS A 50 -15.54 -8.45 0.20
C LYS A 50 -14.73 -7.17 0.43
N GLY A 51 -13.61 -7.28 1.14
CA GLY A 51 -12.70 -6.15 1.34
C GLY A 51 -12.03 -5.70 0.04
N ARG A 52 -11.74 -6.64 -0.87
CA ARG A 52 -11.19 -6.33 -2.20
C ARG A 52 -12.22 -5.56 -3.01
N GLU A 53 -13.46 -6.06 -3.06
CA GLU A 53 -14.57 -5.38 -3.73
C GLU A 53 -14.66 -3.92 -3.26
N VAL A 54 -14.73 -3.65 -1.95
CA VAL A 54 -14.79 -2.28 -1.39
C VAL A 54 -13.57 -1.41 -1.73
N LEU A 55 -12.36 -1.98 -1.75
CA LEU A 55 -11.13 -1.22 -2.03
C LEU A 55 -10.91 -0.97 -3.52
N THR A 56 -11.45 -1.82 -4.39
CA THR A 56 -11.33 -1.68 -5.85
C THR A 56 -12.55 -0.99 -6.47
N SER A 57 -13.68 -0.91 -5.77
CA SER A 57 -14.93 -0.29 -6.26
C SER A 57 -15.03 1.20 -5.96
N GLY A 58 -13.92 1.94 -6.08
CA GLY A 58 -13.98 3.38 -6.35
C GLY A 58 -14.54 3.72 -7.75
N GLY A 59 -15.53 2.96 -8.23
CA GLY A 59 -16.35 3.26 -9.42
C GLY A 59 -17.72 3.76 -8.97
N PRO A 60 -18.44 4.54 -9.81
CA PRO A 60 -19.36 5.59 -9.39
C PRO A 60 -20.37 5.11 -8.36
N ASP A 61 -20.54 5.94 -7.34
CA ASP A 61 -21.63 5.87 -6.37
C ASP A 61 -22.94 5.67 -7.15
N HIS A 62 -23.46 4.44 -7.19
CA HIS A 62 -24.88 4.22 -7.48
C HIS A 62 -25.66 4.47 -6.19
N SER A 63 -25.47 5.66 -5.62
CA SER A 63 -26.38 6.27 -4.68
C SER A 63 -27.02 7.47 -5.37
N ASP A 64 -27.76 7.18 -6.44
CA ASP A 64 -28.93 7.98 -6.79
C ASP A 64 -29.88 7.17 -7.68
N SER A 65 -31.08 6.98 -7.12
CA SER A 65 -32.39 6.80 -7.77
C SER A 65 -32.68 5.52 -8.56
#